data_AF-A0A2D0JJC1-F1
#
_entry.id   AF-A0A2D0JJC1-F1
#
_cell.length_a   1.000
_cell.length_b   1.000
_cell.length_c   1.000
_cell.angle_alpha   90.00
_cell.angle_beta   90.00
_cell.angle_gamma   90.00
#
_symmetry.space_group_name_H-M   'P 1'
#
loop_
_entity.id
_entity.type
_entity.pdbx_description
1 polymer ?
#
loop_
_entity_poly.entity_id
_entity_poly.type
_entity_poly.pdbx_seq_one_letter_code
_entity_poly.pdbx_strand_id
1 'polypeptide(L)'
;MRAFLAESGLIVPVGIQKLQQHLADILEDDSHRLSCVLRRLLHTLWEDMRNLNTGIHEMDHEIAALSRQQTGYEHLLTIPGVGPLIAAAFVSDVNAHQFANGRQLSAWCGLVPQQHSSGGKSRLSSLSKQGNRHLRTLINPSSV
;
A
#
# COMPACT_ATOMS: atom_id res chain seq x y z
N MET A 1 5.36 -10.81 -16.46
CA MET A 1 5.32 -9.69 -17.42
C MET A 1 6.68 -9.04 -17.67
N ARG A 2 7.34 -8.41 -16.69
CA ARG A 2 8.64 -7.73 -16.93
C ARG A 2 9.76 -8.62 -17.49
N ALA A 3 9.93 -9.83 -16.94
CA ALA A 3 10.92 -10.79 -17.46
C ALA A 3 10.63 -11.18 -18.93
N PHE A 4 9.36 -11.41 -19.25
CA PHE A 4 8.89 -11.76 -20.59
C PHE A 4 9.08 -10.63 -21.62
N LEU A 5 8.86 -9.38 -21.19
CA LEU A 5 9.16 -8.19 -22.01
C LEU A 5 10.66 -8.06 -22.26
N ALA A 6 11.49 -8.31 -21.25
CA ALA A 6 12.95 -8.29 -21.38
C ALA A 6 13.47 -9.36 -22.35
N GLU A 7 12.90 -10.57 -22.33
CA GLU A 7 13.20 -11.63 -23.31
C GLU A 7 12.86 -11.23 -24.76
N SER A 8 11.86 -10.35 -24.92
CA SER A 8 11.44 -9.80 -26.21
C SER A 8 12.23 -8.54 -26.62
N GLY A 9 13.24 -8.15 -25.84
CA GLY A 9 14.08 -6.97 -26.08
C GLY A 9 13.55 -5.66 -25.50
N LEU A 10 12.46 -5.70 -24.71
CA LEU A 10 11.81 -4.52 -24.13
C LEU A 10 12.07 -4.44 -22.62
N ILE A 11 12.94 -3.52 -22.22
CA ILE A 11 13.31 -3.33 -20.82
C ILE A 11 12.38 -2.29 -20.18
N VAL A 12 11.56 -2.75 -19.24
CA VAL A 12 10.66 -1.88 -18.47
C VAL A 12 11.25 -1.56 -17.10
N PRO A 13 11.30 -0.27 -16.69
CA PRO A 13 11.82 0.13 -15.38
C PRO A 13 11.03 -0.50 -14.22
N VAL A 14 11.66 -0.56 -13.04
CA VAL A 14 11.05 -1.13 -11.84
C VAL A 14 9.91 -0.24 -11.35
N GLY A 15 8.77 -0.85 -11.02
CA GLY A 15 7.58 -0.19 -10.46
C GLY A 15 6.31 -0.50 -11.25
N ILE A 16 5.20 -0.76 -10.54
CA ILE A 16 3.93 -1.16 -11.18
C ILE A 16 3.33 -0.04 -12.02
N GLN A 17 3.42 1.21 -11.57
CA GLN A 17 2.96 2.37 -12.33
C GLN A 17 3.75 2.56 -13.63
N LYS A 18 5.08 2.43 -13.56
CA LYS A 18 5.93 2.53 -14.75
C LYS A 18 5.66 1.40 -15.73
N LEU A 19 5.42 0.19 -15.21
CA LEU A 19 5.01 -0.96 -16.01
C LEU A 19 3.69 -0.72 -16.72
N GLN A 20 2.68 -0.17 -16.03
CA GLN A 20 1.38 0.15 -16.62
C GLN A 20 1.49 1.18 -17.75
N GLN A 21 2.28 2.23 -17.55
CA GLN A 21 2.51 3.28 -18.54
C GLN A 21 3.20 2.70 -19.78
N HIS A 22 4.34 2.02 -19.59
CA HIS A 22 5.11 1.47 -20.72
C HIS A 22 4.35 0.38 -21.48
N LEU A 23 3.50 -0.40 -20.81
CA LEU A 23 2.68 -1.41 -21.49
C LEU A 23 1.66 -0.80 -22.45
N ALA A 24 1.06 0.34 -22.10
CA ALA A 24 0.16 1.05 -22.99
C ALA A 24 0.92 1.51 -24.25
N ASP A 25 2.07 2.16 -24.07
CA ASP A 25 2.91 2.65 -25.17
C ASP A 25 3.40 1.51 -26.08
N ILE A 26 3.82 0.38 -25.51
CA ILE A 26 4.29 -0.80 -26.26
C ILE A 26 3.15 -1.48 -27.03
N LEU A 27 1.94 -1.51 -26.48
CA LEU A 27 0.80 -2.14 -27.13
C LEU A 27 0.23 -1.27 -28.27
N GLU A 28 0.35 0.05 -28.19
CA GLU A 28 -0.08 0.98 -29.25
C GLU A 28 0.91 1.05 -30.43
N ASP A 29 2.19 0.75 -30.21
CA ASP A 29 3.22 0.83 -31.24
C ASP A 29 3.42 -0.50 -32.01
N ASP A 30 2.92 -0.52 -33.26
CA ASP A 30 3.05 -1.61 -34.24
C ASP A 30 4.50 -1.90 -34.69
N SER A 31 5.46 -1.03 -34.38
CA SER A 31 6.86 -1.20 -34.82
C SER A 31 7.64 -2.26 -34.02
N HIS A 32 7.10 -2.69 -32.88
CA HIS A 32 7.74 -3.71 -32.04
C HIS A 32 7.64 -5.11 -32.66
N ARG A 33 8.74 -5.86 -32.63
CA ARG A 33 8.85 -7.26 -33.11
C ARG A 33 8.12 -8.27 -32.19
N LEU A 34 6.90 -7.96 -31.76
CA LEU A 34 6.08 -8.86 -30.97
C LEU A 34 5.28 -9.79 -31.89
N SER A 35 5.31 -11.10 -31.63
CA SER A 35 4.40 -12.04 -32.27
C SER A 35 2.94 -11.66 -31.97
N CYS A 36 2.03 -11.88 -32.91
CA CYS A 36 0.60 -11.60 -32.74
C CYS A 36 0.01 -12.30 -31.50
N VAL A 37 0.48 -13.52 -31.20
CA VAL A 37 0.06 -14.28 -30.01
C VAL A 37 0.51 -13.59 -28.73
N LEU A 38 1.77 -13.13 -28.69
CA LEU A 38 2.34 -12.46 -27.53
C LEU A 38 1.65 -11.11 -27.27
N ARG A 39 1.39 -10.34 -28.33
CA ARG A 39 0.67 -9.07 -28.22
C ARG A 39 -0.72 -9.25 -27.64
N ARG A 40 -1.46 -10.26 -28.12
CA ARG A 40 -2.79 -10.60 -27.58
C ARG A 40 -2.73 -10.97 -26.09
N LEU A 41 -1.77 -11.81 -25.69
CA LEU A 41 -1.61 -12.20 -24.28
C LEU A 41 -1.27 -11.00 -23.38
N LEU A 42 -0.36 -10.14 -23.83
CA LEU A 42 0.00 -8.92 -23.09
C LEU A 42 -1.19 -7.96 -22.96
N HIS A 43 -1.98 -7.81 -24.02
CA HIS A 43 -3.21 -7.01 -23.97
C HIS A 43 -4.20 -7.56 -22.94
N THR A 44 -4.49 -8.87 -22.96
CA THR A 44 -5.38 -9.50 -21.97
C THR A 44 -4.89 -9.27 -20.55
N LEU A 45 -3.61 -9.53 -20.28
CA LEU A 45 -3.04 -9.35 -18.95
C LEU A 45 -3.06 -7.88 -18.48
N TRP A 46 -2.86 -6.94 -19.40
CA TRP A 46 -2.93 -5.51 -19.11
C TRP A 46 -4.36 -5.08 -18.77
N GLU A 47 -5.34 -5.59 -19.51
CA GLU A 47 -6.76 -5.32 -19.30
C GLU A 47 -7.25 -5.91 -17.97
N ASP A 48 -6.87 -7.16 -17.66
CA ASP A 48 -7.14 -7.80 -16.36
C ASP A 48 -6.57 -6.97 -15.21
N MET A 49 -5.32 -6.53 -15.34
CA MET A 49 -4.67 -5.68 -14.34
C MET A 49 -5.40 -4.34 -14.17
N ARG A 50 -5.87 -3.74 -15.26
CA ARG A 50 -6.65 -2.49 -15.21
C ARG A 50 -7.97 -2.72 -14.48
N ASN A 51 -8.71 -3.77 -14.83
CA ASN A 51 -9.99 -4.11 -14.22
C ASN A 51 -9.85 -4.38 -12.71
N LEU A 52 -8.81 -5.11 -12.30
CA LEU A 52 -8.51 -5.33 -10.88
C LEU A 52 -8.20 -4.03 -10.14
N ASN A 53 -7.40 -3.13 -10.73
CA ASN A 53 -7.11 -1.83 -10.10
C ASN A 53 -8.38 -0.97 -9.98
N THR A 54 -9.24 -0.94 -11.00
CA THR A 54 -10.52 -0.25 -10.93
C THR A 54 -11.37 -0.81 -9.79
N GLY A 55 -11.52 -2.13 -9.70
CA GLY A 55 -12.28 -2.77 -8.62
C GLY A 55 -11.72 -2.47 -7.23
N ILE A 56 -10.39 -2.47 -7.06
CA ILE A 56 -9.74 -2.07 -5.80
C ILE A 56 -10.10 -0.62 -5.45
N HIS A 57 -10.00 0.31 -6.41
CA HIS A 57 -10.34 1.72 -6.17
C HIS A 57 -11.81 1.95 -5.83
N GLU A 58 -12.72 1.20 -6.45
CA GLU A 58 -14.14 1.24 -6.13
C GLU A 58 -14.41 0.76 -4.70
N MET A 59 -13.80 -0.35 -4.29
CA MET A 59 -13.90 -0.88 -2.93
C MET A 59 -13.28 0.09 -1.90
N ASP A 60 -12.11 0.68 -2.20
CA ASP A 60 -11.49 1.69 -1.34
C ASP A 60 -12.41 2.90 -1.12
N HIS A 61 -13.09 3.34 -2.19
CA HIS A 61 -14.05 4.44 -2.12
C HIS A 61 -15.28 4.08 -1.29
N GLU A 62 -15.82 2.87 -1.44
CA GLU A 62 -16.94 2.37 -0.66
C GLU A 62 -16.59 2.28 0.84
N ILE A 63 -15.42 1.72 1.16
CA ILE A 63 -14.89 1.65 2.54
C ILE A 63 -14.77 3.05 3.14
N ALA A 64 -14.20 4.01 2.39
CA ALA A 64 -14.08 5.39 2.83
C ALA A 64 -15.45 6.04 3.07
N ALA A 65 -16.42 5.81 2.17
CA ALA A 65 -17.77 6.35 2.29
C ALA A 65 -18.51 5.82 3.53
N LEU A 66 -18.41 4.51 3.80
CA LEU A 66 -18.96 3.90 5.01
C LEU A 66 -18.29 4.44 6.28
N SER A 67 -16.97 4.62 6.23
CA SER A 67 -16.18 5.07 7.39
C SER A 67 -16.40 6.53 7.76
N ARG A 68 -16.87 7.39 6.84
CA ARG A 68 -17.22 8.79 7.14
C ARG A 68 -18.29 8.94 8.22
N GLN A 69 -19.13 7.92 8.41
CA GLN A 69 -20.15 7.93 9.45
C GLN A 69 -19.58 7.66 10.85
N GLN A 70 -18.33 7.21 10.94
CA GLN A 70 -17.68 6.90 12.21
C GLN A 70 -17.05 8.14 12.86
N THR A 71 -17.24 8.27 14.16
CA THR A 71 -16.68 9.36 14.97
C THR A 71 -15.15 9.40 14.85
N GLY A 72 -14.61 10.55 14.48
CA GLY A 72 -13.16 10.77 14.41
C GLY A 72 -12.53 10.48 13.04
N TYR A 73 -13.27 9.92 12.07
CA TYR A 73 -12.75 9.68 10.71
C TYR A 73 -12.24 10.97 10.05
N GLU A 74 -13.06 12.02 10.01
CA GLU A 74 -12.69 13.32 9.44
C GLU A 74 -11.50 13.96 10.17
N HIS A 75 -11.42 13.79 11.49
CA HIS A 75 -10.28 14.30 12.26
C HIS A 75 -8.98 13.56 11.89
N LEU A 76 -9.03 12.25 11.65
CA LEU A 76 -7.84 11.48 11.26
C LEU A 76 -7.32 11.90 9.88
N LEU A 77 -8.20 12.26 8.95
CA LEU A 77 -7.82 12.75 7.62
C LEU A 77 -7.05 14.09 7.67
N THR A 78 -7.17 14.85 8.76
CA THR A 78 -6.39 16.09 8.94
C THR A 78 -4.92 15.84 9.23
N ILE A 79 -4.55 14.61 9.62
CA ILE A 79 -3.18 14.24 9.97
C ILE A 79 -2.38 14.00 8.68
N PRO A 80 -1.26 14.74 8.45
CA PRO A 80 -0.41 14.51 7.29
C PRO A 80 0.06 13.06 7.20
N GLY A 81 -0.15 12.42 6.05
CA GLY A 81 0.20 11.01 5.81
C GLY A 81 -0.89 10.01 6.19
N VAL A 82 -2.02 10.44 6.76
CA VAL A 82 -3.18 9.58 7.02
C VAL A 82 -4.19 9.74 5.90
N GLY A 83 -4.23 8.76 4.99
CA GLY A 83 -5.21 8.71 3.91
C GLY A 83 -6.53 8.03 4.31
N PRO A 84 -7.55 8.05 3.42
CA PRO A 84 -8.88 7.46 3.64
C PRO A 84 -8.87 6.02 4.14
N LEU A 85 -8.02 5.16 3.57
CA LEU A 85 -7.91 3.75 3.96
C LEU A 85 -7.30 3.59 5.36
N ILE A 86 -6.28 4.39 5.70
CA ILE A 86 -5.65 4.37 7.03
C ILE A 86 -6.64 4.87 8.07
N ALA A 87 -7.35 5.96 7.78
CA ALA A 87 -8.38 6.51 8.66
C ALA A 87 -9.53 5.49 8.88
N ALA A 88 -9.98 4.84 7.82
CA ALA A 88 -11.01 3.80 7.86
C ALA A 88 -10.57 2.60 8.73
N ALA A 89 -9.36 2.10 8.51
CA ALA A 89 -8.80 1.02 9.33
C ALA A 89 -8.67 1.43 10.80
N PHE A 90 -8.32 2.69 11.08
CA PHE A 90 -8.19 3.17 12.46
C PHE A 90 -9.54 3.22 13.18
N VAL A 91 -10.57 3.80 12.56
CA VAL A 91 -11.91 3.87 13.19
C VAL A 91 -12.58 2.49 13.30
N SER A 92 -12.20 1.55 12.43
CA SER A 92 -12.66 0.15 12.49
C SER A 92 -11.96 -0.64 13.60
N ASP A 93 -10.63 -0.58 13.66
CA ASP A 93 -9.82 -1.50 14.47
C ASP A 93 -9.50 -0.94 15.86
N VAL A 94 -9.56 0.39 16.05
CA VAL A 94 -9.12 1.06 17.28
C VAL A 94 -10.30 1.50 18.13
N ASN A 95 -10.40 0.92 19.32
CA ASN A 95 -11.23 1.47 20.39
C ASN A 95 -10.35 2.26 21.36
N ALA A 96 -10.42 3.60 21.29
CA ALA A 96 -9.59 4.50 22.09
C ALA A 96 -9.76 4.31 23.61
N HIS A 97 -10.93 3.86 24.07
CA HIS A 97 -11.20 3.63 25.50
C HIS A 97 -10.40 2.47 26.10
N GLN A 98 -9.80 1.61 25.27
CA GLN A 98 -8.96 0.50 25.73
C GLN A 98 -7.56 0.96 26.15
N PHE A 99 -7.18 2.21 25.88
CA PHE A 99 -5.85 2.74 26.13
C PHE A 99 -5.89 3.86 27.18
N ALA A 100 -4.96 3.82 28.13
CA ALA A 100 -4.86 4.85 29.16
C ALA A 100 -4.33 6.20 28.61
N ASN A 101 -3.59 6.17 27.49
CA ASN A 101 -3.04 7.35 26.83
C ASN A 101 -2.60 7.03 25.39
N GLY A 102 -2.30 8.09 24.62
CA GLY A 102 -1.82 7.98 23.25
C GLY A 102 -0.50 7.22 23.09
N ARG A 103 0.37 7.21 24.10
CA ARG A 103 1.65 6.45 24.03
C ARG A 103 1.41 4.94 24.01
N GLN A 104 0.42 4.45 24.76
CA GLN A 104 0.02 3.04 24.72
C GLN A 104 -0.58 2.67 23.36
N LEU A 105 -1.41 3.55 22.79
CA LEU A 105 -1.95 3.37 21.43
C LEU A 105 -0.83 3.35 20.38
N SER A 106 0.12 4.29 20.43
CA SER A 106 1.29 4.30 19.53
C SER A 106 2.14 3.04 19.67
N ALA A 107 2.30 2.51 20.88
CA ALA A 107 3.00 1.26 21.11
C ALA A 107 2.24 0.06 20.51
N TRP A 108 0.91 0.04 20.66
CA TRP A 108 0.05 -0.97 20.07
C TRP A 108 -0.02 -0.90 18.54
N CYS A 109 0.08 0.29 17.93
CA CYS A 109 0.23 0.43 16.49
C CYS A 109 1.66 0.10 15.97
N GLY A 110 2.60 -0.20 16.87
CA GLY A 110 4.00 -0.47 16.52
C GLY A 110 4.77 0.77 16.02
N LEU A 111 4.33 1.96 16.42
CA LEU A 111 4.91 3.26 16.03
C LEU A 111 5.96 3.78 17.04
N VAL A 112 6.27 2.99 18.07
CA VAL A 112 7.31 3.33 19.05
C VAL A 112 8.64 2.65 18.69
N PRO A 113 9.77 3.33 18.85
CA PRO A 113 11.09 2.71 18.70
C PRO A 113 11.28 1.64 19.77
N GLN A 114 11.87 0.51 19.37
CA GLN A 114 12.19 -0.57 20.29
C GLN A 114 13.34 -0.15 21.21
N GLN A 115 13.17 -0.32 22.52
CA GLN A 115 14.21 -0.03 23.50
C GLN A 115 14.91 -1.31 23.92
N HIS A 116 16.22 -1.40 23.67
CA HIS A 116 17.07 -2.42 24.24
C HIS A 116 17.90 -1.82 25.38
N SER A 117 17.81 -2.41 26.56
CA SER A 117 18.68 -2.07 27.70
C SER A 117 19.47 -3.31 28.08
N SER A 118 20.80 -3.23 27.95
CA SER A 118 21.72 -4.22 28.54
C SER A 118 22.82 -3.48 29.30
N GLY A 119 23.15 -3.96 30.50
CA GLY A 119 24.22 -3.38 31.33
C GLY A 119 24.06 -1.88 31.66
N GLY A 120 22.82 -1.38 31.82
CA GLY A 120 22.56 0.01 32.21
C GLY A 120 22.63 1.05 31.07
N LYS A 121 22.85 0.64 29.81
CA LYS A 121 22.84 1.54 28.64
C LYS A 121 21.58 1.30 27.82
N SER A 122 20.74 2.33 27.71
CA SER A 122 19.55 2.31 26.83
C SER A 122 19.95 2.66 25.40
N ARG A 123 19.56 1.81 24.43
CA ARG A 123 19.67 2.08 23.00
C ARG A 123 18.29 2.00 22.35
N LEU A 124 17.92 3.03 21.61
CA LEU A 124 16.75 3.03 20.73
C LEU A 124 17.14 2.36 19.40
N SER A 125 16.35 1.39 18.96
CA SER A 125 16.53 0.68 17.68
C SER A 125 15.33 0.90 16.75
N SER A 126 15.14 0.02 15.77
CA SER A 126 14.05 0.09 14.80
C SER A 126 12.67 0.13 15.45
N LEU A 127 11.66 0.53 14.67
CA LEU A 127 10.26 0.47 15.12
C LEU A 127 9.91 -0.93 15.63
N SER A 128 9.21 -0.96 16.76
CA SER A 128 8.78 -2.20 17.39
C SER A 128 7.99 -3.07 16.41
N LYS A 129 8.25 -4.38 16.46
CA LYS A 129 7.43 -5.40 15.77
C LYS A 129 6.25 -5.91 16.57
N GLN A 130 6.09 -5.43 17.79
CA GLN A 130 4.97 -5.72 18.67
C GLN A 130 3.80 -4.80 18.34
N GLY A 131 2.58 -5.34 18.44
CA GLY A 131 1.35 -4.60 18.17
C GLY A 131 0.58 -5.08 16.92
N ASN A 132 -0.38 -4.27 16.47
CA ASN A 132 -1.23 -4.54 15.32
C ASN A 132 -0.43 -4.48 14.02
N ARG A 133 -0.18 -5.65 13.41
CA ARG A 133 0.55 -5.78 12.15
C ARG A 133 -0.15 -5.08 11.00
N HIS A 134 -1.48 -5.14 10.94
CA HIS A 134 -2.29 -4.57 9.86
C HIS A 134 -2.12 -3.05 9.80
N LEU A 135 -2.38 -2.35 10.92
CA LEU A 135 -2.22 -0.89 10.99
C LEU A 135 -0.77 -0.45 10.78
N ARG A 136 0.21 -1.20 11.29
CA ARG A 136 1.61 -0.86 11.08
C ARG A 136 2.03 -0.93 9.60
N THR A 137 1.54 -1.94 8.87
CA THR A 137 1.77 -2.06 7.42
C THR A 137 1.11 -0.92 6.65
N LEU A 138 -0.12 -0.54 7.04
CA LEU A 138 -0.83 0.59 6.43
C LEU A 138 -0.14 1.94 6.69
N ILE A 139 0.38 2.16 7.91
CA ILE A 139 1.00 3.42 8.32
C ILE A 139 2.45 3.55 7.85
N ASN A 140 3.19 2.43 7.72
CA ASN A 140 4.57 2.43 7.27
C ASN A 140 4.72 1.73 5.90
N PRO A 141 4.46 2.44 4.78
CA PRO A 141 4.55 1.87 3.44
C PRO A 141 5.97 1.39 3.06
N SER A 142 6.98 1.70 3.86
CA SER A 142 8.40 1.36 3.63
C SER A 142 8.78 -0.10 3.93
N SER A 143 7.82 -0.99 4.18
CA SER A 143 8.06 -2.34 4.74
C SER A 143 7.91 -3.50 3.73
N VAL A 144 7.85 -3.20 2.43
CA VAL A 144 7.81 -4.22 1.35
C VAL A 144 9.01 -4.04 0.43
#